data_AF-X0WM60-F1
#
_entry.id   AF-X0WM60-F1
#
_cell.length_a   1.000
_cell.length_b   1.000
_cell.length_c   1.000
_cell.angle_alpha   90.00
_cell.angle_beta   90.00
_cell.angle_gamma   90.00
#
_symmetry.space_group_name_H-M   'P 1'
#
loop_
_entity.id
_entity.type
_entity.pdbx_description
1 polymer ?
#
loop_
_entity_poly.entity_id
_entity_poly.type
_entity_poly.pdbx_seq_one_letter_code
_entity_poly.pdbx_strand_id
1 'polypeptide(L)'
;QKYPEDAPRAYDDTGWTLGLHMDTKTVEIKDKDIFDAPVIPVAMPVIVKGKVVGGKAAGAYIINNTTINNLLPARLKLKKFNALAAEDPFKIKKKSFNAGSMIIPVSGVSEEIHQAVQSIASEFGLEVISAKKLPDVKTHNLDIPRIAIYHTWFSAQDDGWVRYTFDDLGIPFAMIHKDHLKEGNLKDKYDVIIFSNCRGGKGADIVNGLDPEHRGPLAFVKGEEFRHLGTPDSCEDITGGMGLEGVSNLQEFVKEGGLLIL
;
A
#
# COMPACT_ATOMS: atom_id res chain seq x y z
N GLN A 1 0.44 9.92 -19.23
CA GLN A 1 -0.12 9.26 -20.44
C GLN A 1 -1.42 9.98 -20.78
N LYS A 2 -1.67 10.38 -22.03
CA LYS A 2 -2.99 10.87 -22.48
C LYS A 2 -3.73 9.67 -23.07
N TYR A 3 -4.53 8.98 -22.27
CA TYR A 3 -5.36 7.88 -22.74
C TYR A 3 -6.68 8.47 -23.29
N PRO A 4 -7.14 8.09 -24.49
CA PRO A 4 -8.41 8.59 -25.03
C PRO A 4 -9.59 8.19 -24.13
N GLU A 5 -10.57 9.08 -23.95
CA GLU A 5 -11.76 8.83 -23.11
C GLU A 5 -12.65 7.70 -23.66
N ASP A 6 -12.61 7.49 -24.98
CA ASP A 6 -13.39 6.51 -25.73
C ASP A 6 -12.62 5.21 -26.03
N ALA A 7 -11.36 5.12 -25.60
CA ALA A 7 -10.58 3.92 -25.82
C ALA A 7 -11.22 2.75 -25.05
N PRO A 8 -11.33 1.56 -25.67
CA PRO A 8 -11.84 0.38 -24.98
C PRO A 8 -10.99 0.11 -23.74
N ARG A 9 -11.59 -0.54 -22.73
CA ARG A 9 -10.83 -1.01 -21.57
C ARG A 9 -9.66 -1.86 -22.07
N ALA A 10 -8.46 -1.42 -21.74
CA ALA A 10 -7.27 -2.23 -21.89
C ALA A 10 -7.48 -3.57 -21.15
N TYR A 11 -7.32 -4.68 -21.87
CA TYR A 11 -7.26 -6.03 -21.32
C TYR A 11 -5.82 -6.53 -21.47
N ASP A 12 -5.37 -7.42 -20.58
CA ASP A 12 -4.04 -8.06 -20.48
C ASP A 12 -3.00 -7.62 -21.54
N ASP A 13 -1.88 -7.05 -21.06
CA ASP A 13 -0.66 -6.72 -21.82
C ASP A 13 -0.64 -5.44 -22.70
N THR A 14 -1.23 -4.32 -22.24
CA THR A 14 -1.16 -3.05 -22.99
C THR A 14 0.06 -2.17 -22.70
N GLY A 15 1.07 -2.69 -21.98
CA GLY A 15 2.25 -1.92 -21.55
C GLY A 15 3.56 -2.59 -21.94
N TRP A 16 4.08 -2.30 -23.14
CA TRP A 16 5.36 -2.88 -23.61
C TRP A 16 6.59 -2.08 -23.14
N THR A 17 6.37 -0.93 -22.49
CA THR A 17 7.44 -0.07 -21.98
C THR A 17 7.62 -0.28 -20.49
N LEU A 18 8.05 -1.48 -20.07
CA LEU A 18 8.28 -1.82 -18.65
C LEU A 18 9.12 -0.77 -17.91
N GLY A 19 10.14 -0.20 -18.57
CA GLY A 19 10.93 0.86 -17.97
C GLY A 19 10.13 2.11 -17.59
N LEU A 20 9.16 2.52 -18.42
CA LEU A 20 8.30 3.67 -18.09
C LEU A 20 7.32 3.35 -16.95
N HIS A 21 6.82 2.11 -16.88
CA HIS A 21 5.95 1.67 -15.78
C HIS A 21 6.69 1.60 -14.44
N MET A 22 7.99 1.28 -14.48
CA MET A 22 8.83 1.10 -13.30
C MET A 22 9.64 2.37 -12.95
N ASP A 23 9.31 3.53 -13.53
CA ASP A 23 10.06 4.80 -13.40
C ASP A 23 11.59 4.62 -13.58
N THR A 24 11.95 3.73 -14.50
CA THR A 24 13.34 3.34 -14.78
C THR A 24 13.79 3.97 -16.08
N LYS A 25 14.93 4.69 -16.03
CA LYS A 25 15.54 5.25 -17.23
C LYS A 25 15.94 4.12 -18.19
N THR A 26 15.33 4.11 -19.35
CA THR A 26 15.66 3.20 -20.45
C THR A 26 16.52 3.91 -21.48
N VAL A 27 17.45 3.17 -22.09
CA VAL A 27 18.34 3.67 -23.15
C VAL A 27 18.25 2.69 -24.32
N GLU A 28 17.98 3.22 -25.50
CA GLU A 28 18.00 2.44 -26.74
C GLU A 28 19.45 2.12 -27.11
N ILE A 29 19.74 0.84 -27.40
CA ILE A 29 21.04 0.38 -27.90
C ILE A 29 20.81 -0.20 -29.30
N LYS A 30 21.42 0.42 -30.30
CA LYS A 30 21.35 -0.01 -31.71
C LYS A 30 22.51 -0.92 -32.12
N ASP A 31 23.54 -0.97 -31.28
CA ASP A 31 24.71 -1.81 -31.47
C ASP A 31 24.33 -3.27 -31.22
N LYS A 32 24.58 -4.14 -32.21
CA LYS A 32 24.24 -5.56 -32.13
C LYS A 32 25.23 -6.34 -31.27
N ASP A 33 26.42 -5.81 -31.04
CA ASP A 33 27.45 -6.45 -30.22
C ASP A 33 26.99 -6.61 -28.76
N ILE A 34 25.91 -5.91 -28.36
CA ILE A 34 25.26 -6.09 -27.04
C ILE A 34 24.78 -7.52 -26.81
N PHE A 35 24.46 -8.29 -27.86
CA PHE A 35 24.05 -9.68 -27.74
C PHE A 35 25.21 -10.62 -27.39
N ASP A 36 26.44 -10.19 -27.63
CA ASP A 36 27.67 -10.92 -27.27
C ASP A 36 28.26 -10.45 -25.93
N ALA A 37 27.61 -9.47 -25.27
CA ALA A 37 28.07 -8.97 -23.98
C ALA A 37 28.07 -10.10 -22.93
N PRO A 38 29.12 -10.20 -22.09
CA PRO A 38 29.15 -11.19 -21.03
C PRO A 38 28.02 -10.93 -20.05
N VAL A 39 27.11 -11.90 -19.94
CA VAL A 39 25.96 -11.86 -19.01
C VAL A 39 26.13 -12.91 -17.92
N ILE A 40 25.56 -12.62 -16.76
CA ILE A 40 25.49 -13.55 -15.63
C ILE A 40 24.02 -13.82 -15.34
N PRO A 41 23.59 -15.09 -15.20
CA PRO A 41 22.23 -15.41 -14.82
C PRO A 41 21.85 -14.76 -13.48
N VAL A 42 20.71 -14.09 -13.46
CA VAL A 42 20.13 -13.53 -12.22
C VAL A 42 19.36 -14.65 -11.52
N ALA A 43 19.99 -15.29 -10.54
CA ALA A 43 19.40 -16.41 -9.78
C ALA A 43 18.57 -15.95 -8.57
N MET A 44 18.72 -14.69 -8.15
CA MET A 44 17.98 -14.09 -7.03
C MET A 44 17.53 -12.68 -7.41
N PRO A 45 16.46 -12.15 -6.79
CA PRO A 45 16.03 -10.78 -7.02
C PRO A 45 17.17 -9.77 -6.85
N VAL A 46 17.32 -8.87 -7.81
CA VAL A 46 18.33 -7.79 -7.74
C VAL A 46 17.84 -6.73 -6.76
N ILE A 47 18.54 -6.57 -5.65
CA ILE A 47 18.20 -5.56 -4.64
C ILE A 47 19.09 -4.34 -4.87
N VAL A 48 18.48 -3.23 -5.29
CA VAL A 48 19.15 -1.92 -5.34
C VAL A 48 19.28 -1.40 -3.91
N LYS A 49 20.51 -1.27 -3.42
CA LYS A 49 20.75 -0.70 -2.08
C LYS A 49 20.66 0.81 -2.14
N GLY A 50 19.81 1.39 -1.29
CA GLY A 50 19.75 2.82 -1.09
C GLY A 50 20.89 3.32 -0.20
N LYS A 51 20.85 4.60 0.14
CA LYS A 51 21.93 5.26 0.88
C LYS A 51 21.43 6.45 1.68
N VAL A 52 22.17 6.74 2.76
CA VAL A 52 22.04 7.97 3.53
C VAL A 52 23.06 8.98 3.01
N VAL A 53 22.60 10.14 2.55
CA VAL A 53 23.44 11.21 2.02
C VAL A 53 23.65 12.28 3.08
N GLY A 54 24.92 12.55 3.43
CA GLY A 54 25.29 13.55 4.43
C GLY A 54 25.60 12.99 5.82
N GLY A 55 25.66 11.66 5.97
CA GLY A 55 26.05 10.99 7.22
C GLY A 55 24.97 11.06 8.29
N LYS A 56 25.36 11.09 9.56
CA LYS A 56 24.42 11.18 10.68
C LYS A 56 23.75 12.56 10.71
N ALA A 57 22.41 12.58 10.65
CA ALA A 57 21.64 13.82 10.75
C ALA A 57 21.66 14.37 12.19
N ALA A 58 21.74 15.69 12.32
CA ALA A 58 21.61 16.38 13.61
C ALA A 58 20.22 16.98 13.83
N GLY A 59 19.44 17.19 12.76
CA GLY A 59 18.09 17.76 12.83
C GLY A 59 17.01 16.80 12.35
N ALA A 60 17.15 16.26 11.13
CA ALA A 60 16.17 15.33 10.56
C ALA A 60 16.76 14.49 9.43
N TYR A 61 16.17 13.31 9.22
CA TYR A 61 16.30 12.54 7.98
C TYR A 61 15.09 12.78 7.08
N ILE A 62 15.29 12.81 5.78
CA ILE A 62 14.25 13.21 4.82
C ILE A 62 14.24 12.23 3.66
N ILE A 63 13.06 11.70 3.36
CA ILE A 63 12.82 10.77 2.24
C ILE A 63 11.81 11.46 1.32
N ASN A 64 12.18 11.65 0.05
CA ASN A 64 11.29 12.28 -0.91
C ASN A 64 10.08 11.38 -1.21
N ASN A 65 8.89 11.97 -1.31
CA ASN A 65 7.70 11.24 -1.75
C ASN A 65 7.69 11.10 -3.28
N THR A 66 8.23 9.99 -3.77
CA THR A 66 8.26 9.63 -5.20
C THR A 66 7.21 8.58 -5.55
N THR A 67 6.21 8.35 -4.69
CA THR A 67 5.13 7.35 -4.90
C THR A 67 5.61 5.91 -5.08
N ILE A 68 6.82 5.59 -4.64
CA ILE A 68 7.35 4.23 -4.65
C ILE A 68 6.73 3.41 -3.50
N ASN A 69 6.38 2.15 -3.79
CA ASN A 69 5.68 1.26 -2.85
C ASN A 69 6.41 1.08 -1.51
N ASN A 70 7.74 1.19 -1.52
CA ASN A 70 8.57 0.95 -0.33
C ASN A 70 8.48 2.04 0.75
N LEU A 71 7.80 3.18 0.50
CA LEU A 71 7.67 4.25 1.50
C LEU A 71 6.86 3.82 2.72
N LEU A 72 5.77 3.07 2.54
CA LEU A 72 4.95 2.60 3.66
C LEU A 72 5.66 1.50 4.49
N PRO A 73 6.27 0.47 3.89
CA PRO A 73 7.14 -0.47 4.62
C PRO A 73 8.27 0.23 5.39
N ALA A 74 8.91 1.24 4.79
CA ALA A 74 9.93 2.04 5.49
C ALA A 74 9.34 2.79 6.70
N ARG A 75 8.18 3.41 6.53
CA ARG A 75 7.46 4.08 7.63
C ARG A 75 7.12 3.11 8.77
N LEU A 76 6.65 1.90 8.44
CA LEU A 76 6.30 0.84 9.39
C LEU A 76 7.52 0.34 10.17
N LYS A 77 8.67 0.13 9.51
CA LYS A 77 9.93 -0.22 10.19
C LYS A 77 10.41 0.88 11.14
N LEU A 78 10.05 2.13 10.86
CA LEU A 78 10.34 3.29 11.68
C LEU A 78 9.22 3.65 12.67
N LYS A 79 8.23 2.77 12.92
CA LYS A 79 7.07 3.05 13.80
C LYS A 79 7.39 3.58 15.20
N LYS A 80 8.58 3.25 15.74
CA LYS A 80 9.04 3.71 17.06
C LYS A 80 9.52 5.17 17.07
N PHE A 81 9.77 5.76 15.90
CA PHE A 81 10.22 7.14 15.76
C PHE A 81 9.07 8.03 15.30
N ASN A 82 9.11 9.28 15.76
CA ASN A 82 8.24 10.30 15.21
C ASN A 82 8.57 10.50 13.72
N ALA A 83 7.53 10.63 12.90
CA ALA A 83 7.63 10.93 11.49
C ALA A 83 6.58 11.98 11.14
N LEU A 84 6.96 12.90 10.27
CA LEU A 84 6.14 13.98 9.78
C LEU A 84 6.01 13.86 8.26
N ALA A 85 4.88 14.29 7.72
CA ALA A 85 4.70 14.48 6.29
C ALA A 85 4.73 15.98 5.98
N ALA A 86 5.52 16.38 4.98
CA ALA A 86 5.49 17.74 4.46
C ALA A 86 4.17 18.02 3.75
N GLU A 87 3.49 19.13 4.07
CA GLU A 87 2.24 19.52 3.40
C GLU A 87 2.49 20.16 2.04
N ASP A 88 3.64 20.83 1.89
CA ASP A 88 4.03 21.55 0.69
C ASP A 88 5.37 21.02 0.13
N PRO A 89 5.63 21.19 -1.18
CA PRO A 89 6.96 20.95 -1.73
C PRO A 89 7.97 21.95 -1.15
N PHE A 90 9.20 21.49 -0.92
CA PHE A 90 10.27 22.33 -0.35
C PHE A 90 11.64 22.00 -0.94
N LYS A 91 12.65 22.81 -0.62
CA LYS A 91 14.03 22.61 -1.09
C LYS A 91 15.01 22.60 0.07
N ILE A 92 16.02 21.75 -0.05
CA ILE A 92 17.22 21.79 0.80
C ILE A 92 18.43 21.86 -0.13
N LYS A 93 19.15 22.99 -0.05
CA LYS A 93 20.25 23.31 -0.97
C LYS A 93 19.78 23.23 -2.43
N LYS A 94 20.26 22.24 -3.19
CA LYS A 94 19.92 22.01 -4.60
C LYS A 94 18.92 20.85 -4.81
N LYS A 95 18.48 20.17 -3.75
CA LYS A 95 17.50 19.07 -3.85
C LYS A 95 16.09 19.59 -3.57
N SER A 96 15.15 19.17 -4.39
CA SER A 96 13.72 19.45 -4.24
C SER A 96 13.01 18.22 -3.68
N PHE A 97 12.01 18.45 -2.84
CA PHE A 97 11.20 17.44 -2.19
C PHE A 97 9.72 17.73 -2.47
N ASN A 98 8.95 16.67 -2.72
CA ASN A 98 7.53 16.75 -3.03
C ASN A 98 6.70 16.88 -1.76
N ALA A 99 5.45 17.35 -1.89
CA ALA A 99 4.46 17.20 -0.81
C ALA A 99 4.30 15.71 -0.44
N GLY A 100 4.06 15.44 0.83
CA GLY A 100 4.05 14.11 1.43
C GLY A 100 5.44 13.53 1.73
N SER A 101 6.53 14.25 1.46
CA SER A 101 7.88 13.77 1.81
C SER A 101 7.97 13.50 3.30
N MET A 102 8.54 12.34 3.64
CA MET A 102 8.67 11.89 5.02
C MET A 102 9.87 12.55 5.67
N ILE A 103 9.63 13.23 6.78
CA ILE A 103 10.63 13.90 7.61
C ILE A 103 10.66 13.16 8.94
N ILE A 104 11.83 12.64 9.31
CA ILE A 104 12.05 11.90 10.55
C ILE A 104 12.93 12.79 11.44
N PRO A 105 12.35 13.53 12.40
CA PRO A 105 13.11 14.39 13.29
C PRO A 105 14.09 13.56 14.14
N VAL A 106 15.28 14.12 14.36
CA VAL A 106 16.27 13.56 15.29
C VAL A 106 16.22 14.39 16.56
N SER A 107 15.78 13.79 17.67
CA SER A 107 15.84 14.38 18.99
C SER A 107 17.01 13.77 19.79
N GLY A 108 17.99 14.59 20.19
CA GLY A 108 19.14 14.12 20.95
C GLY A 108 20.10 13.22 20.16
N VAL A 109 20.93 12.46 20.87
CA VAL A 109 21.90 11.52 20.27
C VAL A 109 21.34 10.10 20.43
N SER A 110 20.51 9.65 19.49
CA SER A 110 20.06 8.26 19.46
C SER A 110 20.76 7.52 18.33
N GLU A 111 21.77 6.70 18.66
CA GLU A 111 22.43 5.84 17.68
C GLU A 111 21.42 4.91 16.97
N GLU A 112 20.35 4.56 17.68
CA GLU A 112 19.28 3.70 17.18
C GLU A 112 18.56 4.28 15.96
N ILE A 113 18.29 5.60 15.92
CA ILE A 113 17.64 6.21 14.74
C ILE A 113 18.57 6.21 13.54
N HIS A 114 19.87 6.41 13.76
CA HIS A 114 20.87 6.39 12.71
C HIS A 114 20.99 4.98 12.08
N GLN A 115 21.03 3.95 12.92
CA GLN A 115 21.06 2.56 12.47
C GLN A 115 19.77 2.16 11.76
N ALA A 116 18.60 2.55 12.29
CA ALA A 116 17.32 2.23 11.68
C ALA A 116 17.15 2.90 10.31
N VAL A 117 17.54 4.18 10.18
CA VAL A 117 17.49 4.90 8.90
C VAL A 117 18.50 4.33 7.90
N GLN A 118 19.69 3.94 8.34
CA GLN A 118 20.66 3.29 7.45
C GLN A 118 20.13 1.92 6.95
N SER A 119 19.46 1.18 7.83
CA SER A 119 18.85 -0.11 7.50
C SER A 119 17.74 0.04 6.46
N ILE A 120 16.74 0.89 6.71
CA ILE A 120 15.64 1.11 5.75
C ILE A 120 16.14 1.70 4.44
N ALA A 121 17.17 2.56 4.45
CA ALA A 121 17.76 3.07 3.21
C ALA A 121 18.33 1.93 2.37
N SER A 122 19.14 1.07 2.98
CA SER A 122 19.77 -0.05 2.28
C SER A 122 18.77 -1.10 1.82
N GLU A 123 17.80 -1.45 2.66
CA GLU A 123 16.86 -2.55 2.40
C GLU A 123 15.83 -2.17 1.34
N PHE A 124 15.32 -0.95 1.37
CA PHE A 124 14.22 -0.51 0.52
C PHE A 124 14.67 0.29 -0.72
N GLY A 125 15.98 0.39 -0.97
CA GLY A 125 16.50 1.15 -2.12
C GLY A 125 16.32 2.66 -2.01
N LEU A 126 16.12 3.20 -0.79
CA LEU A 126 15.76 4.60 -0.60
C LEU A 126 16.98 5.51 -0.51
N GLU A 127 16.91 6.66 -1.19
CA GLU A 127 17.82 7.76 -0.91
C GLU A 127 17.28 8.60 0.25
N VAL A 128 18.02 8.63 1.36
CA VAL A 128 17.66 9.40 2.55
C VAL A 128 18.61 10.57 2.70
N ILE A 129 18.08 11.77 2.93
CA ILE A 129 18.88 13.00 3.04
C ILE A 129 18.99 13.43 4.49
N SER A 130 20.22 13.62 4.96
CA SER A 130 20.51 14.12 6.30
C SER A 130 20.49 15.64 6.33
N ALA A 131 19.71 16.20 7.26
CA ALA A 131 19.63 17.63 7.50
C ALA A 131 20.15 17.99 8.89
N LYS A 132 20.83 19.15 8.98
CA LYS A 132 21.34 19.70 10.25
C LYS A 132 20.26 20.32 11.12
N LYS A 133 19.13 20.70 10.51
CA LYS A 133 17.96 21.32 11.14
C LYS A 133 16.71 20.72 10.49
N LEU A 134 15.56 20.84 11.16
CA LEU A 134 14.26 20.57 10.56
C LEU A 134 14.06 21.46 9.32
N PRO A 135 13.45 20.94 8.24
CA PRO A 135 13.08 21.75 7.09
C PRO A 135 12.04 22.81 7.49
N ASP A 136 12.17 24.01 6.92
CA ASP A 136 11.18 25.07 7.06
C ASP A 136 10.04 24.84 6.06
N VAL A 137 9.10 23.97 6.44
CA VAL A 137 7.91 23.61 5.66
C VAL A 137 6.80 23.25 6.64
N LYS A 138 5.54 23.50 6.26
CA LYS A 138 4.40 23.05 7.06
C LYS A 138 4.36 21.52 7.07
N THR A 139 4.07 20.94 8.24
CA THR A 139 4.05 19.49 8.44
C THR A 139 2.92 19.06 9.36
N HIS A 140 2.47 17.82 9.19
CA HIS A 140 1.61 17.10 10.15
C HIS A 140 2.24 15.75 10.50
N ASN A 141 1.73 15.12 11.57
CA ASN A 141 2.17 13.78 11.98
C ASN A 141 1.86 12.74 10.89
N LEU A 142 2.84 11.91 10.58
CA LEU A 142 2.67 10.78 9.68
C LEU A 142 2.52 9.51 10.52
N ASP A 143 1.29 9.24 10.95
CA ASP A 143 0.95 8.10 11.80
C ASP A 143 1.00 6.77 11.04
N ILE A 144 0.96 5.67 11.79
CA ILE A 144 0.83 4.32 11.23
C ILE A 144 -0.66 3.98 11.14
N PRO A 145 -1.25 3.85 9.94
CA PRO A 145 -2.68 3.58 9.81
C PRO A 145 -3.01 2.12 10.15
N ARG A 146 -4.17 1.89 10.75
CA ARG A 146 -4.80 0.56 10.86
C ARG A 146 -5.60 0.32 9.57
N ILE A 147 -5.09 -0.56 8.72
CA ILE A 147 -5.66 -0.80 7.39
C ILE A 147 -6.55 -2.04 7.43
N ALA A 148 -7.72 -1.97 6.80
CA ALA A 148 -8.54 -3.12 6.48
C ALA A 148 -8.69 -3.29 4.97
N ILE A 149 -8.64 -4.54 4.50
CA ILE A 149 -8.99 -4.90 3.13
C ILE A 149 -10.35 -5.57 3.19
N TYR A 150 -11.34 -4.95 2.56
CA TYR A 150 -12.66 -5.53 2.39
C TYR A 150 -12.65 -6.51 1.21
N HIS A 151 -13.14 -7.73 1.45
CA HIS A 151 -13.45 -8.66 0.38
C HIS A 151 -14.93 -9.03 0.34
N THR A 152 -15.31 -9.52 -0.83
CA THR A 152 -16.61 -10.15 -1.04
C THR A 152 -16.44 -11.66 -1.10
N TRP A 153 -17.54 -12.38 -0.89
CA TRP A 153 -17.58 -13.84 -1.03
C TRP A 153 -17.87 -14.31 -2.46
N PHE A 154 -18.20 -13.39 -3.37
CA PHE A 154 -18.51 -13.69 -4.77
C PHE A 154 -17.38 -13.31 -5.75
N SER A 155 -16.47 -12.42 -5.34
CA SER A 155 -15.29 -12.01 -6.11
C SER A 155 -14.13 -11.75 -5.16
N ALA A 156 -13.24 -12.74 -5.04
CA ALA A 156 -12.06 -12.71 -4.16
C ALA A 156 -10.74 -12.42 -4.90
N GLN A 157 -10.78 -12.24 -6.22
CA GLN A 157 -9.55 -12.19 -7.04
C GLN A 157 -8.85 -10.83 -6.95
N ASP A 158 -9.61 -9.74 -7.08
CA ASP A 158 -9.05 -8.40 -7.17
C ASP A 158 -8.56 -7.92 -5.80
N ASP A 159 -9.32 -8.16 -4.72
CA ASP A 159 -8.84 -7.98 -3.34
C ASP A 159 -7.70 -8.95 -3.01
N GLY A 160 -7.69 -10.16 -3.60
CA GLY A 160 -6.58 -11.10 -3.51
C GLY A 160 -5.26 -10.52 -4.02
N TRP A 161 -5.28 -9.72 -5.09
CA TRP A 161 -4.08 -9.03 -5.60
C TRP A 161 -3.61 -7.91 -4.67
N VAL A 162 -4.54 -7.16 -4.07
CA VAL A 162 -4.20 -6.15 -3.05
C VAL A 162 -3.59 -6.83 -1.83
N ARG A 163 -4.22 -7.91 -1.35
CA ARG A 163 -3.73 -8.72 -0.23
C ARG A 163 -2.33 -9.25 -0.50
N TYR A 164 -2.12 -9.85 -1.67
CA TYR A 164 -0.80 -10.35 -2.08
C TYR A 164 0.26 -9.26 -2.03
N THR A 165 -0.06 -8.06 -2.50
CA THR A 165 0.87 -6.92 -2.48
C THR A 165 1.19 -6.48 -1.06
N PHE A 166 0.20 -6.48 -0.17
CA PHE A 166 0.41 -6.15 1.25
C PHE A 166 1.25 -7.22 1.96
N ASP A 167 0.99 -8.50 1.69
CA ASP A 167 1.75 -9.64 2.21
C ASP A 167 3.22 -9.55 1.75
N ASP A 168 3.47 -9.30 0.45
CA ASP A 168 4.81 -9.16 -0.14
C ASP A 168 5.58 -7.97 0.46
N LEU A 169 4.91 -6.84 0.67
CA LEU A 169 5.49 -5.63 1.26
C LEU A 169 5.56 -5.67 2.80
N GLY A 170 5.01 -6.70 3.44
CA GLY A 170 4.96 -6.83 4.90
C GLY A 170 4.10 -5.75 5.58
N ILE A 171 3.07 -5.25 4.90
CA ILE A 171 2.16 -4.24 5.43
C ILE A 171 1.05 -4.96 6.21
N PRO A 172 0.86 -4.67 7.51
CA PRO A 172 -0.20 -5.31 8.28
C PRO A 172 -1.57 -4.77 7.86
N PHE A 173 -2.54 -5.66 7.72
CA PHE A 173 -3.94 -5.33 7.46
C PHE A 173 -4.86 -6.32 8.18
N ALA A 174 -6.10 -5.89 8.43
CA ALA A 174 -7.19 -6.77 8.79
C ALA A 174 -7.97 -7.18 7.53
N MET A 175 -8.30 -8.45 7.39
CA MET A 175 -9.27 -8.90 6.39
C MET A 175 -10.67 -8.72 6.95
N ILE A 176 -11.55 -8.01 6.23
CA ILE A 176 -12.94 -7.80 6.67
C ILE A 176 -13.93 -8.16 5.56
N HIS A 177 -15.13 -8.53 5.95
CA HIS A 177 -16.23 -8.93 5.06
C HIS A 177 -17.56 -8.31 5.50
N LYS A 178 -18.65 -8.69 4.83
CA LYS A 178 -20.01 -8.14 5.03
C LYS A 178 -20.45 -7.99 6.49
N ASP A 179 -20.13 -8.94 7.36
CA ASP A 179 -20.67 -8.97 8.73
C ASP A 179 -19.94 -7.98 9.62
N HIS A 180 -18.61 -7.85 9.46
CA HIS A 180 -17.82 -6.79 10.09
C HIS A 180 -18.35 -5.39 9.74
N LEU A 181 -18.82 -5.17 8.51
CA LEU A 181 -19.41 -3.90 8.13
C LEU A 181 -20.77 -3.66 8.79
N LYS A 182 -21.59 -4.72 9.00
CA LYS A 182 -22.86 -4.62 9.73
C LYS A 182 -22.65 -4.36 11.22
N GLU A 183 -21.65 -5.00 11.83
CA GLU A 183 -21.30 -4.77 13.24
C GLU A 183 -20.96 -3.31 13.53
N GLY A 184 -20.40 -2.59 12.54
CA GLY A 184 -20.06 -1.19 12.68
C GLY A 184 -18.88 -0.94 13.62
N ASN A 185 -18.89 0.25 14.24
CA ASN A 185 -17.77 0.80 15.00
C ASN A 185 -16.43 0.73 14.25
N LEU A 186 -16.47 1.10 12.96
CA LEU A 186 -15.36 0.87 12.04
C LEU A 186 -14.18 1.80 12.33
N LYS A 187 -14.42 3.05 12.75
CA LYS A 187 -13.35 4.02 13.01
C LYS A 187 -12.52 3.69 14.25
N ASP A 188 -13.12 3.04 15.24
CA ASP A 188 -12.42 2.52 16.42
C ASP A 188 -11.52 1.32 16.07
N LYS A 189 -11.76 0.64 14.95
CA LYS A 189 -10.97 -0.53 14.51
C LYS A 189 -9.96 -0.15 13.43
N TYR A 190 -10.32 0.75 12.52
CA TYR A 190 -9.58 1.03 11.30
C TYR A 190 -9.45 2.55 11.05
N ASP A 191 -8.41 2.91 10.30
CA ASP A 191 -8.19 4.27 9.79
C ASP A 191 -8.37 4.31 8.28
N VAL A 192 -8.08 3.20 7.59
CA VAL A 192 -8.24 3.04 6.15
C VAL A 192 -9.00 1.75 5.87
N ILE A 193 -10.03 1.82 5.02
CA ILE A 193 -10.68 0.65 4.44
C ILE A 193 -10.46 0.68 2.93
N ILE A 194 -9.88 -0.40 2.40
CA ILE A 194 -9.65 -0.58 0.97
C ILE A 194 -10.74 -1.50 0.44
N PHE A 195 -11.47 -0.98 -0.54
CA PHE A 195 -12.45 -1.70 -1.32
C PHE A 195 -11.87 -1.92 -2.72
N SER A 196 -11.67 -3.18 -3.11
CA SER A 196 -11.14 -3.49 -4.45
C SER A 196 -12.27 -3.61 -5.46
N ASN A 197 -11.96 -3.43 -6.74
CA ASN A 197 -12.89 -3.71 -7.82
C ASN A 197 -13.49 -5.13 -7.66
N CYS A 198 -14.79 -5.29 -7.87
CA CYS A 198 -15.46 -6.58 -7.78
C CYS A 198 -15.81 -7.10 -9.18
N ARG A 199 -14.85 -7.01 -10.12
CA ARG A 199 -14.97 -7.49 -11.52
C ARG A 199 -16.25 -7.07 -12.24
N GLY A 200 -16.70 -5.83 -12.03
CA GLY A 200 -17.89 -5.29 -12.68
C GLY A 200 -19.21 -5.63 -11.98
N GLY A 201 -19.17 -6.16 -10.76
CA GLY A 201 -20.33 -6.17 -9.86
C GLY A 201 -20.87 -4.75 -9.67
N LYS A 202 -22.19 -4.61 -9.69
CA LYS A 202 -22.88 -3.34 -9.42
C LYS A 202 -22.91 -3.09 -7.92
N GLY A 203 -23.15 -1.84 -7.52
CA GLY A 203 -23.31 -1.51 -6.09
C GLY A 203 -24.37 -2.36 -5.39
N ALA A 204 -25.45 -2.72 -6.09
CA ALA A 204 -26.47 -3.63 -5.56
C ALA A 204 -25.93 -5.04 -5.25
N ASP A 205 -25.02 -5.57 -6.06
CA ASP A 205 -24.40 -6.89 -5.85
C ASP A 205 -23.51 -6.88 -4.62
N ILE A 206 -22.82 -5.77 -4.36
CA ILE A 206 -22.01 -5.57 -3.15
C ILE A 206 -22.90 -5.49 -1.90
N VAL A 207 -24.02 -4.77 -1.99
CA VAL A 207 -24.97 -4.60 -0.88
C VAL A 207 -25.68 -5.91 -0.56
N ASN A 208 -26.14 -6.64 -1.57
CA ASN A 208 -26.95 -7.85 -1.41
C ASN A 208 -26.11 -9.13 -1.32
N GLY A 209 -24.89 -9.12 -1.87
CA GLY A 209 -23.95 -10.24 -1.87
C GLY A 209 -24.46 -11.48 -2.60
N LEU A 210 -24.07 -12.66 -2.11
CA LEU A 210 -24.52 -13.95 -2.66
C LEU A 210 -25.97 -14.19 -2.24
N ASP A 211 -26.88 -14.40 -3.20
CA ASP A 211 -28.31 -14.56 -2.90
C ASP A 211 -28.60 -15.81 -2.04
N PRO A 212 -29.09 -15.64 -0.79
CA PRO A 212 -29.40 -16.75 0.09
C PRO A 212 -30.63 -17.56 -0.36
N GLU A 213 -31.59 -16.97 -1.09
CA GLU A 213 -32.80 -17.68 -1.52
C GLU A 213 -32.48 -18.76 -2.56
N HIS A 214 -31.49 -18.49 -3.41
CA HIS A 214 -31.07 -19.42 -4.46
C HIS A 214 -30.00 -20.43 -4.01
N ARG A 215 -29.19 -20.08 -3.00
CA ARG A 215 -28.01 -20.86 -2.60
C ARG A 215 -28.18 -21.60 -1.27
N GLY A 216 -29.10 -21.14 -0.41
CA GLY A 216 -29.14 -21.52 1.00
C GLY A 216 -27.89 -21.04 1.77
N PRO A 217 -27.86 -21.20 3.11
CA PRO A 217 -26.66 -20.88 3.89
C PRO A 217 -25.44 -21.65 3.41
N LEU A 218 -24.31 -20.96 3.25
CA LEU A 218 -23.06 -21.56 2.77
C LEU A 218 -21.94 -21.32 3.77
N ALA A 219 -21.61 -22.35 4.55
CA ALA A 219 -20.51 -22.28 5.49
C ALA A 219 -19.15 -22.32 4.78
N PHE A 220 -18.31 -21.32 5.06
CA PHE A 220 -16.89 -21.29 4.69
C PHE A 220 -16.05 -21.34 5.96
N VAL A 221 -16.10 -22.49 6.64
CA VAL A 221 -15.40 -22.73 7.91
C VAL A 221 -14.53 -23.97 7.80
N LYS A 222 -13.43 -23.96 8.55
CA LYS A 222 -12.54 -25.12 8.64
C LYS A 222 -13.21 -26.22 9.48
N GLY A 223 -13.29 -27.43 8.93
CA GLY A 223 -13.84 -28.60 9.62
C GLY A 223 -12.98 -29.85 9.45
N GLU A 224 -13.40 -30.96 10.06
CA GLU A 224 -12.72 -32.26 9.90
C GLU A 224 -12.71 -32.74 8.46
N GLU A 225 -13.82 -32.52 7.75
CA GLU A 225 -14.00 -32.82 6.33
C GLU A 225 -13.37 -31.74 5.44
N PHE A 226 -13.53 -30.47 5.79
CA PHE A 226 -13.06 -29.31 5.02
C PHE A 226 -11.82 -28.65 5.64
N ARG A 227 -10.71 -29.39 5.70
CA ARG A 227 -9.50 -28.99 6.44
C ARG A 227 -8.75 -27.78 5.88
N HIS A 228 -9.05 -27.40 4.63
CA HIS A 228 -8.39 -26.32 3.90
C HIS A 228 -9.29 -25.09 3.66
N LEU A 229 -10.52 -25.08 4.21
CA LEU A 229 -11.37 -23.90 4.22
C LEU A 229 -11.07 -22.98 5.41
N GLY A 230 -11.65 -21.78 5.42
CA GLY A 230 -11.55 -20.83 6.52
C GLY A 230 -10.24 -20.03 6.55
N THR A 231 -9.55 -19.91 5.41
CA THR A 231 -8.38 -19.05 5.25
C THR A 231 -8.41 -18.34 3.88
N PRO A 232 -8.01 -17.07 3.78
CA PRO A 232 -7.51 -16.20 4.85
C PRO A 232 -8.61 -15.66 5.80
N ASP A 233 -9.89 -15.86 5.47
CA ASP A 233 -11.04 -15.53 6.32
C ASP A 233 -12.00 -16.72 6.44
N SER A 234 -12.92 -16.67 7.40
CA SER A 234 -13.87 -17.73 7.74
C SER A 234 -15.24 -17.15 8.07
N CYS A 235 -16.32 -17.81 7.65
CA CYS A 235 -17.68 -17.36 7.91
C CYS A 235 -18.66 -18.54 7.94
N GLU A 236 -19.54 -18.59 8.95
CA GLU A 236 -20.57 -19.62 9.08
C GLU A 236 -21.61 -19.55 7.96
N ASP A 237 -21.80 -18.38 7.36
CA ASP A 237 -22.64 -18.20 6.19
C ASP A 237 -22.15 -17.05 5.29
N ILE A 238 -21.54 -17.41 4.15
CA ILE A 238 -21.04 -16.47 3.17
C ILE A 238 -22.16 -15.81 2.33
N THR A 239 -23.40 -16.26 2.46
CA THR A 239 -24.54 -15.66 1.75
C THR A 239 -25.02 -14.34 2.35
N GLY A 240 -25.74 -13.57 1.55
CA GLY A 240 -26.04 -12.18 1.80
C GLY A 240 -24.84 -11.25 1.55
N GLY A 241 -25.08 -9.96 1.75
CA GLY A 241 -24.09 -8.90 1.62
C GLY A 241 -24.11 -8.00 2.85
N MET A 242 -23.45 -6.85 2.76
CA MET A 242 -23.37 -5.89 3.87
C MET A 242 -24.74 -5.26 4.21
N GLY A 243 -25.70 -5.29 3.28
CA GLY A 243 -27.01 -4.64 3.44
C GLY A 243 -26.92 -3.12 3.56
N LEU A 244 -28.07 -2.46 3.72
CA LEU A 244 -28.12 -1.01 3.90
C LEU A 244 -27.48 -0.55 5.23
N GLU A 245 -27.52 -1.41 6.25
CA GLU A 245 -26.85 -1.16 7.53
C GLU A 245 -25.33 -1.05 7.35
N GLY A 246 -24.70 -2.02 6.67
CA GLY A 246 -23.26 -1.95 6.40
C GLY A 246 -22.86 -0.73 5.55
N VAL A 247 -23.71 -0.33 4.60
CA VAL A 247 -23.51 0.92 3.85
C VAL A 247 -23.58 2.14 4.77
N SER A 248 -24.56 2.19 5.69
CA SER A 248 -24.69 3.27 6.67
C SER A 248 -23.45 3.36 7.56
N ASN A 249 -22.92 2.22 8.01
CA ASN A 249 -21.71 2.16 8.83
C ASN A 249 -20.46 2.62 8.07
N LEU A 250 -20.35 2.29 6.77
CA LEU A 250 -19.28 2.85 5.92
C LEU A 250 -19.41 4.37 5.76
N GLN A 251 -20.63 4.89 5.63
CA GLN A 251 -20.86 6.34 5.57
C GLN A 251 -20.47 7.03 6.88
N GLU A 252 -20.79 6.43 8.02
CA GLU A 252 -20.40 6.92 9.34
C GLU A 252 -18.87 6.92 9.49
N PHE A 253 -18.20 5.83 9.13
CA PHE A 253 -16.73 5.73 9.12
C PHE A 253 -16.06 6.90 8.38
N VAL A 254 -16.56 7.23 7.18
CA VAL A 254 -16.03 8.36 6.39
C VAL A 254 -16.32 9.71 7.08
N LYS A 255 -17.52 9.89 7.63
CA LYS A 255 -17.90 11.12 8.36
C LYS A 255 -17.04 11.34 9.60
N GLU A 256 -16.60 10.27 10.26
CA GLU A 256 -15.71 10.29 11.41
C GLU A 256 -14.22 10.45 11.03
N GLY A 257 -13.92 10.67 9.75
CA GLY A 257 -12.57 10.92 9.25
C GLY A 257 -11.79 9.66 8.86
N GLY A 258 -12.45 8.52 8.74
CA GLY A 258 -11.90 7.32 8.12
C GLY A 258 -11.69 7.50 6.61
N LEU A 259 -10.62 6.90 6.08
CA LEU A 259 -10.34 6.93 4.65
C LEU A 259 -10.90 5.67 3.97
N LEU A 260 -11.87 5.85 3.07
CA LEU A 260 -12.36 4.79 2.21
C LEU A 260 -11.72 4.92 0.82
N ILE A 261 -11.02 3.88 0.37
CA ILE A 261 -10.43 3.78 -0.97
C ILE A 261 -11.30 2.82 -1.78
N LEU A 262 -11.77 3.25 -2.95
CA LEU A 262 -12.65 2.50 -3.86
C LEU A 262 -11.99 2.27 -5.21
#